data_AF-A0A3D8IS20-F1
#
_entry.id   AF-A0A3D8IS20-F1
#
_cell.length_a   1.000
_cell.length_b   1.000
_cell.length_c   1.000
_cell.angle_alpha   90.00
_cell.angle_beta   90.00
_cell.angle_gamma   90.00
#
_symmetry.space_group_name_H-M   'P 1'
#
loop_
_entity.id
_entity.type
_entity.pdbx_description
1 polymer ?
#
loop_
_entity_poly.entity_id
_entity_poly.type
_entity_poly.pdbx_seq_one_letter_code
_entity_poly.pdbx_strand_id
1 'polypeptide(L)' 'MPLDTQQWLDALKVAILSQDDQKAFVLTQNLPTDLAQSSLESKLQARELISQTLKLLAYKKQLAKTSMEQIKAAKTFLEN' A
#
# COMPACT_ATOMS: atom_id res chain seq x y z
N MET A 1 19.38 -0.41 8.26
CA MET A 1 20.03 -1.25 7.24
C MET A 1 19.34 -0.93 5.92
N PRO A 2 20.06 -0.53 4.85
CA PRO A 2 19.43 -0.38 3.55
C PRO A 2 18.91 -1.76 3.13
N LEU A 3 17.61 -1.85 2.83
CA LEU A 3 17.02 -3.09 2.31
C LEU A 3 17.57 -3.33 0.91
N ASP A 4 18.08 -4.53 0.66
CA ASP A 4 18.35 -5.01 -0.69
C ASP A 4 17.08 -4.92 -1.55
N THR A 5 17.24 -4.67 -2.86
CA THR A 5 16.10 -4.59 -3.78
C THR A 5 15.20 -5.82 -3.69
N GLN A 6 15.76 -7.03 -3.52
CA GLN A 6 14.97 -8.24 -3.33
C GLN A 6 14.22 -8.26 -1.99
N GLN A 7 14.88 -7.92 -0.88
CA GLN A 7 14.21 -7.88 0.43
C GLN A 7 13.07 -6.86 0.46
N TRP A 8 13.25 -5.72 -0.19
CA TRP A 8 12.21 -4.72 -0.36
C TRP A 8 11.04 -5.23 -1.22
N LEU A 9 11.33 -5.91 -2.34
CA LEU A 9 10.31 -6.51 -3.20
C LEU A 9 9.50 -7.58 -2.46
N ASP A 10 10.17 -8.45 -1.69
CA ASP A 10 9.53 -9.48 -0.86
C ASP A 10 8.70 -8.85 0.26
N ALA A 11 9.23 -7.85 0.96
CA ALA A 11 8.50 -7.12 1.99
C ALA A 11 7.23 -6.44 1.42
N LEU A 12 7.34 -5.84 0.22
CA LEU A 12 6.22 -5.19 -0.45
C LEU A 12 5.18 -6.21 -0.90
N LYS A 13 5.60 -7.36 -1.43
CA LYS A 13 4.72 -8.50 -1.74
C LYS A 13 3.96 -8.97 -0.50
N VAL A 14 4.66 -9.21 0.60
CA VAL A 14 4.07 -9.68 1.86
C VAL A 14 3.08 -8.64 2.39
N ALA A 15 3.42 -7.35 2.34
CA ALA A 15 2.52 -6.28 2.78
C ALA A 15 1.22 -6.23 1.96
N ILE A 16 1.32 -6.34 0.63
CA ILE A 16 0.14 -6.39 -0.26
C ILE A 16 -0.71 -7.63 0.02
N LEU A 17 -0.09 -8.81 0.12
CA LEU A 17 -0.77 -10.07 0.42
C LEU A 17 -1.46 -10.06 1.79
N SER A 18 -0.83 -9.43 2.78
CA SER A 18 -1.39 -9.26 4.12
C SER A 18 -2.44 -8.15 4.19
N GLN A 19 -2.74 -7.47 3.08
CA GLN A 19 -3.60 -6.29 3.00
C GLN A 19 -3.21 -5.17 3.98
N ASP A 20 -1.92 -5.09 4.31
CA ASP A 20 -1.31 -4.12 5.21
C ASP A 20 -0.97 -2.86 4.41
N ASP A 21 -1.96 -1.99 4.26
CA ASP A 21 -1.86 -0.77 3.48
C ASP A 21 -0.84 0.23 4.05
N GLN A 22 -0.67 0.26 5.37
CA GLN A 22 0.33 1.11 6.02
C GLN A 22 1.75 0.66 5.68
N LYS A 23 2.07 -0.64 5.85
CA LYS A 23 3.40 -1.14 5.48
C LYS A 23 3.66 -0.99 3.99
N ALA A 24 2.68 -1.32 3.15
CA ALA A 24 2.83 -1.17 1.70
C ALA A 24 3.11 0.30 1.34
N PHE A 25 2.40 1.26 1.93
CA PHE A 25 2.65 2.68 1.73
C PHE A 25 4.06 3.11 2.18
N VAL A 26 4.47 2.72 3.39
CA VAL A 26 5.82 3.04 3.90
C VAL A 26 6.91 2.46 2.99
N LEU A 27 6.73 1.23 2.50
CA LEU A 27 7.65 0.60 1.56
C LEU A 27 7.70 1.33 0.22
N THR A 28 6.57 1.81 -0.31
CA THR A 28 6.58 2.63 -1.54
C THR A 28 7.25 3.99 -1.38
N GLN A 29 7.29 4.55 -0.17
CA GLN A 29 8.02 5.80 0.11
C GLN A 29 9.52 5.56 0.33
N ASN A 30 9.91 4.38 0.80
CA ASN A 30 11.29 4.02 1.07
C ASN A 30 11.82 3.12 -0.05
N LEU A 31 12.00 3.68 -1.25
CA LEU A 31 12.56 2.93 -2.37
C LEU A 31 14.04 2.59 -2.12
N PRO A 32 14.47 1.36 -2.45
CA PRO A 32 15.87 0.98 -2.33
C PRO A 32 16.72 1.76 -3.35
N THR A 33 17.85 2.28 -2.90
CA THR A 33 18.76 3.10 -3.74
C THR A 33 19.39 2.28 -4.87
N ASP A 34 19.52 0.97 -4.65
CA ASP A 34 20.02 0.01 -5.64
C ASP A 34 19.00 -0.34 -6.73
N LEU A 35 17.71 0.02 -6.57
CA LEU A 35 16.67 -0.27 -7.57
C LEU A 35 17.03 0.26 -8.96
N ALA A 36 17.74 1.38 -9.03
CA ALA A 36 18.21 1.97 -10.28
C ALA A 36 19.31 1.12 -10.96
N GLN A 37 20.15 0.43 -10.18
CA GLN A 37 21.24 -0.44 -10.65
C GLN A 37 20.78 -1.89 -10.85
N SER A 38 19.66 -2.28 -10.25
CA SER A 38 19.07 -3.60 -10.39
C SER A 38 18.59 -3.93 -11.82
N SER A 39 18.43 -5.23 -12.08
CA SER A 39 17.97 -5.78 -13.36
C SER A 39 16.61 -5.25 -13.80
N LEU A 40 16.34 -5.31 -15.11
CA LEU A 40 15.06 -4.89 -15.70
C LEU A 40 13.86 -5.63 -15.06
N GLU A 41 13.99 -6.93 -14.79
CA GLU A 41 12.97 -7.71 -14.11
C GLU A 41 12.62 -7.15 -12.72
N SER A 42 13.61 -6.81 -11.91
CA SER A 42 13.39 -6.23 -10.58
C SER A 42 12.65 -4.88 -10.66
N LYS A 43 12.96 -4.07 -11.67
CA LYS A 43 12.29 -2.78 -11.93
C LYS A 43 10.84 -2.98 -12.37
N LEU A 44 10.59 -3.96 -13.25
CA LEU A 44 9.23 -4.32 -13.67
C LEU A 44 8.40 -4.85 -12.50
N GLN A 45 8.99 -5.72 -11.67
CA GLN A 45 8.34 -6.23 -10.47
C GLN A 45 8.04 -5.09 -9.47
N ALA A 46 8.98 -4.19 -9.24
CA ALA A 46 8.76 -3.01 -8.40
C ALA A 46 7.57 -2.18 -8.89
N ARG A 47 7.53 -1.87 -10.19
CA ARG A 47 6.43 -1.11 -10.81
C ARG A 47 5.09 -1.80 -10.63
N GLU A 48 5.04 -3.11 -10.82
CA GLU A 48 3.81 -3.89 -10.66
C GLU A 48 3.33 -3.87 -9.21
N LEU A 49 4.22 -4.10 -8.24
CA LEU A 49 3.87 -4.10 -6.82
C LEU A 49 3.44 -2.70 -6.34
N ILE A 50 4.06 -1.64 -6.82
CA ILE A 50 3.64 -0.26 -6.55
C ILE A 50 2.23 -0.03 -7.10
N SER A 51 1.94 -0.49 -8.32
CA SER A 51 0.60 -0.39 -8.92
C SER A 51 -0.45 -1.15 -8.11
N GLN A 52 -0.12 -2.35 -7.61
CA GLN A 52 -0.98 -3.11 -6.71
C GLN A 52 -1.20 -2.40 -5.38
N THR A 53 -0.16 -1.78 -4.83
CA THR A 53 -0.25 -0.97 -3.59
C THR A 53 -1.17 0.23 -3.79
N LEU A 54 -1.07 0.94 -4.91
CA LEU A 54 -1.97 2.05 -5.25
C LEU A 54 -3.43 1.59 -5.31
N LYS A 55 -3.70 0.43 -5.92
CA LYS A 55 -5.06 -0.15 -5.96
C LYS A 55 -5.56 -0.50 -4.56
N LEU A 56 -4.71 -1.08 -3.72
CA LEU A 56 -5.05 -1.40 -2.32
C LEU A 56 -5.40 -0.13 -1.53
N LEU A 57 -4.58 0.92 -1.64
CA LEU A 57 -4.82 2.21 -0.98
C LEU A 57 -6.10 2.89 -1.47
N ALA A 58 -6.36 2.87 -2.77
CA ALA A 58 -7.58 3.43 -3.34
C ALA A 58 -8.83 2.68 -2.81
N TYR A 59 -8.77 1.35 -2.74
CA TYR A 59 -9.83 0.54 -2.18
C TYR A 59 -10.08 0.84 -0.69
N LYS A 60 -9.01 0.90 0.12
CA LYS A 60 -9.10 1.24 1.55
C LYS A 60 -9.67 2.65 1.78
N LYS A 61 -9.29 3.62 0.94
CA LYS A 61 -9.87 4.98 0.96
C LYS A 61 -11.38 4.96 0.72
N GLN A 62 -11.85 4.15 -0.24
CA GLN A 62 -13.28 4.03 -0.52
C GLN A 62 -14.03 3.38 0.66
N LEU A 63 -13.50 2.31 1.23
CA LEU A 63 -14.07 1.68 2.43
C LEU A 63 -14.17 2.65 3.61
N ALA A 64 -13.13 3.43 3.86
CA ALA A 64 -13.12 4.43 4.92
C ALA A 64 -14.19 5.51 4.70
N LYS A 65 -14.37 5.97 3.46
CA LYS A 65 -15.42 6.92 3.09
C LYS A 65 -16.81 6.36 3.41
N THR A 66 -17.12 5.16 2.95
CA THR A 66 -18.41 4.50 3.22
C THR A 66 -18.65 4.32 4.71
N SER A 67 -17.63 3.90 5.46
CA SER A 67 -17.71 3.75 6.92
C SER A 67 -18.02 5.09 7.60
N MET A 68 -17.39 6.18 7.17
CA MET A 68 -17.69 7.52 7.68
C MET A 68 -19.13 7.98 7.37
N GLU A 69 -19.65 7.67 6.19
CA GLU A 69 -21.04 7.99 5.83
C GLU A 69 -22.03 7.25 6.73
N GLN A 70 -21.78 5.96 7.01
CA GLN A 70 -22.58 5.18 7.95
C GLN A 70 -22.51 5.72 9.39
N ILE A 71 -21.30 6.09 9.86
CA ILE A 71 -21.12 6.69 11.18
C ILE A 71 -21.88 8.01 11.30
N LYS A 72 -21.84 8.86 10.26
CA LYS A 72 -22.61 10.12 10.25
C LYS A 72 -24.11 9.87 10.34
N ALA A 73 -24.64 8.93 9.57
CA ALA A 73 -26.05 8.57 9.62
C ALA A 73 -26.47 8.05 11.01
N ALA A 74 -25.66 7.18 11.62
CA ALA A 74 -25.89 6.66 12.96
C ALA A 74 -25.84 7.77 14.03
N LYS A 75 -24.91 8.73 13.91
CA LYS A 75 -24.86 9.91 14.80
C LYS A 75 -26.10 10.78 14.68
N THR A 76 -26.50 11.12 13.45
CA THR A 76 -27.74 11.90 13.22
C THR A 76 -28.97 11.19 13.76
N PHE A 77 -29.02 9.85 13.73
CA PHE A 77 -30.10 9.10 14.36
C PHE A 77 -30.10 9.21 15.89
N LEU A 78 -28.94 9.20 16.54
CA LEU A 78 -28.81 9.30 18.00
C LEU A 78 -29.03 10.73 18.53
N GLU A 79 -28.81 11.75 17.70
CA GLU A 79 -28.98 13.17 18.05
C GLU A 79 -30.42 13.67 17.79
N ASN A 80 -31.29 12.87 17.16
CA ASN A 80 -32.73 13.09 17.04
C ASN A 80 -33.51 12.25 18.06
#